data_AF-A0A921SYE4-F1
#
_entry.id   AF-A0A921SYE4-F1
#
_cell.length_a   1.000
_cell.length_b   1.000
_cell.length_c   1.000
_cell.angle_alpha   90.00
_cell.angle_beta   90.00
_cell.angle_gamma   90.00
#
_symmetry.space_group_name_H-M   'P 1'
#
loop_
_entity.id
_entity.type
_entity.pdbx_description
1 polymer ?
#
loop_
_entity_poly.entity_id
_entity_poly.type
_entity_poly.pdbx_seq_one_letter_code
_entity_poly.pdbx_strand_id
1 'polypeptide(L)'
;MNINLVYIYPKIIEINNEIHLLRIIDQKLKESLVLYCIKEDNVYKISSINTMVGEVKYLINYNDENDLRKLVNNIKSKEKNIKELNNLEKIEKYILKTIKY
;
A
#
# COMPACT_ATOMS: atom_id res chain seq x y z
N MET A 1 4.53 -11.86 -14.43
CA MET A 1 4.41 -10.42 -14.11
C MET A 1 5.81 -9.85 -13.94
N ASN A 2 5.95 -8.53 -14.03
CA ASN A 2 7.16 -7.86 -13.59
C ASN A 2 6.75 -6.88 -12.48
N ILE A 3 6.77 -7.40 -11.24
CA ILE A 3 6.30 -6.67 -10.07
C ILE A 3 7.41 -5.78 -9.54
N ASN A 4 7.12 -4.48 -9.49
CA ASN A 4 7.97 -3.50 -8.84
C ASN A 4 7.26 -2.90 -7.62
N LEU A 5 7.97 -2.79 -6.50
CA LEU A 5 7.46 -2.13 -5.30
C LEU A 5 8.19 -0.80 -5.13
N VAL A 6 7.43 0.28 -5.10
CA VAL A 6 7.93 1.64 -4.90
C VAL A 6 7.49 2.11 -3.52
N TYR A 7 8.45 2.25 -2.61
CA TYR A 7 8.22 2.79 -1.28
C TYR A 7 8.36 4.31 -1.34
N ILE A 8 7.29 5.02 -1.00
CA ILE A 8 7.23 6.49 -1.09
C ILE A 8 7.47 7.08 0.30
N TYR A 9 6.83 6.51 1.32
CA TYR A 9 7.02 6.90 2.70
C TYR A 9 8.41 6.54 3.25
N PRO A 10 9.07 7.39 4.08
CA PRO A 10 8.58 8.63 4.69
C PRO A 10 8.90 9.90 3.90
N LYS A 11 9.29 9.80 2.62
CA LYS A 11 9.45 11.00 1.79
C LYS A 11 8.03 11.49 1.46
N ILE A 12 7.48 12.32 2.35
CA ILE A 12 6.10 12.82 2.26
C ILE A 12 5.96 13.61 0.96
N ILE A 13 5.29 13.01 -0.02
CA ILE A 13 4.65 13.74 -1.10
C ILE A 13 3.16 13.63 -0.79
N GLU A 14 2.67 14.59 -0.03
CA GLU A 14 1.23 14.76 0.17
C GLU A 14 0.65 15.34 -1.12
N ILE A 15 -0.24 14.60 -1.77
CA ILE A 15 -0.94 15.04 -2.97
C ILE A 15 -2.43 14.96 -2.65
N ASN A 16 -3.14 16.08 -2.72
CA ASN A 16 -4.59 16.13 -2.47
C ASN A 16 -5.01 15.52 -1.10
N ASN A 17 -4.26 15.80 -0.03
CA ASN A 17 -4.46 15.25 1.32
C ASN A 17 -4.24 13.72 1.44
N GLU A 18 -3.67 13.09 0.41
CA GLU A 18 -3.28 11.69 0.43
C GLU A 18 -1.76 11.57 0.60
N ILE A 19 -1.36 10.85 1.63
CA ILE A 19 0.02 10.44 1.86
C ILE A 19 0.20 9.06 1.25
N HIS A 20 0.84 8.99 0.09
CA HIS A 20 1.14 7.71 -0.53
C HIS A 20 2.19 6.96 0.28
N LEU A 21 1.85 5.74 0.71
CA LEU A 21 2.74 4.91 1.51
C LEU A 21 3.68 4.08 0.62
N LEU A 22 3.08 3.33 -0.31
CA LEU A 22 3.78 2.52 -1.29
C LEU A 22 2.89 2.25 -2.51
N ARG A 23 3.53 1.86 -3.60
CA ARG A 23 2.87 1.43 -4.82
C ARG A 23 3.47 0.12 -5.32
N ILE A 24 2.60 -0.84 -5.62
CA ILE A 24 2.98 -2.10 -6.26
C ILE A 24 2.53 -2.02 -7.72
N ILE A 25 3.47 -2.16 -8.65
CA ILE A 25 3.26 -1.94 -10.08
C ILE A 25 3.48 -3.26 -10.81
N ASP A 26 2.50 -3.71 -11.58
CA ASP A 26 2.75 -4.69 -12.63
C ASP A 26 3.21 -3.97 -13.88
N GLN A 27 4.50 -4.00 -14.17
CA GLN A 27 5.06 -3.29 -15.33
C GLN A 27 4.55 -3.82 -16.68
N LYS A 28 4.03 -5.06 -16.72
CA LYS A 28 3.47 -5.63 -17.95
C LYS A 28 2.07 -5.12 -18.24
N LEU A 29 1.22 -5.08 -17.21
CA LEU A 29 -0.16 -4.61 -17.34
C LEU A 29 -0.29 -3.09 -17.20
N LYS A 30 0.75 -2.42 -16.71
CA LYS A 30 0.76 -0.99 -16.32
C LYS A 30 -0.25 -0.65 -15.22
N GLU A 31 -0.75 -1.67 -14.52
CA GLU A 31 -1.67 -1.55 -13.39
C GLU A 31 -0.93 -1.46 -12.06
N SER A 32 -1.61 -0.95 -11.04
CA SER A 32 -1.02 -0.72 -9.74
C SER A 32 -1.99 -0.98 -8.58
N LEU A 33 -1.45 -1.50 -7.49
CA LEU A 33 -2.04 -1.41 -6.17
C LEU A 33 -1.34 -0.28 -5.42
N VAL A 34 -2.09 0.75 -5.04
CA VAL A 34 -1.56 1.88 -4.26
C VAL A 34 -2.06 1.74 -2.83
N LEU A 35 -1.15 1.81 -1.87
CA LEU A 35 -1.47 1.98 -0.46
C LEU A 35 -1.20 3.44 -0.08
N TYR A 36 -2.20 4.10 0.47
CA TYR A 36 -2.13 5.50 0.87
C TYR A 36 -2.87 5.70 2.19
N CYS A 37 -2.63 6.82 2.83
CA CYS A 37 -3.46 7.25 3.95
C CYS A 37 -3.92 8.69 3.79
N ILE A 38 -5.09 8.98 4.35
CA ILE A 38 -5.61 10.33 4.51
C ILE A 38 -5.45 10.68 5.98
N LYS A 39 -4.82 11.82 6.26
CA LYS A 39 -4.72 12.33 7.63
C LYS A 39 -5.94 13.22 7.90
N GLU A 40 -6.79 12.77 8.81
CA GLU A 40 -7.89 13.58 9.35
C GLU A 40 -7.65 13.75 10.85
N ASP A 41 -7.48 15.00 11.29
CA ASP A 41 -7.06 15.33 12.65
C ASP A 41 -5.77 14.58 13.06
N ASN A 42 -5.89 13.71 14.07
CA ASN A 42 -4.81 12.86 14.61
C ASN A 42 -4.95 11.40 14.18
N VAL A 43 -5.75 11.11 13.15
CA VAL A 43 -5.98 9.75 12.65
C VAL A 43 -5.49 9.64 11.21
N TYR A 44 -4.64 8.65 10.97
CA TYR A 44 -4.24 8.22 9.64
C TYR A 44 -5.19 7.11 9.19
N LYS A 45 -6.05 7.41 8.22
CA LYS A 45 -6.97 6.43 7.62
C LYS A 45 -6.28 5.76 6.45
N ILE A 46 -5.92 4.49 6.59
CA ILE A 46 -5.19 3.74 5.56
C ILE A 46 -6.17 3.06 4.62
N SER A 47 -5.96 3.28 3.33
CA SER A 47 -6.74 2.72 2.25
C SER A 47 -5.83 2.12 1.17
N SER A 48 -6.39 1.24 0.36
CA SER A 48 -5.79 0.78 -0.89
C SER A 48 -6.69 1.04 -2.08
N ILE A 49 -6.10 1.34 -3.23
CA ILE A 49 -6.81 1.36 -4.52
C ILE A 49 -6.11 0.44 -5.50
N ASN A 50 -6.87 -0.44 -6.14
CA ASN A 50 -6.42 -1.25 -7.27
C ASN A 50 -6.84 -0.55 -8.56
N THR A 51 -5.89 -0.02 -9.31
CA THR A 51 -6.18 0.83 -10.49
C THR A 51 -6.87 0.07 -11.62
N MET A 52 -6.77 -1.26 -11.63
CA MET A 52 -7.41 -2.11 -12.64
C MET A 52 -8.94 -2.10 -12.49
N VAL A 53 -9.43 -2.03 -11.25
CA VAL A 53 -10.86 -2.07 -10.92
C VAL A 53 -11.40 -0.71 -10.45
N GLY A 54 -10.51 0.22 -10.10
CA GLY A 54 -10.90 1.52 -9.54
C GLY A 54 -11.51 1.44 -8.14
N GLU A 55 -11.47 0.28 -7.49
CA GLU A 55 -12.07 0.06 -6.19
C GLU A 55 -11.14 0.53 -5.06
N VAL A 56 -11.66 1.44 -4.23
CA VAL A 56 -11.02 1.86 -2.98
C VAL A 56 -11.48 0.95 -1.85
N LYS A 57 -10.52 0.42 -1.09
CA LYS A 57 -10.77 -0.38 0.11
C LYS A 57 -10.15 0.29 1.33
N TYR A 58 -10.99 0.58 2.31
CA TYR A 58 -10.54 0.96 3.64
C TYR A 58 -9.90 -0.24 4.35
N LEU A 59 -8.75 -0.03 4.98
CA LEU A 59 -7.95 -1.09 5.60
C LEU A 59 -7.98 -1.01 7.12
N ILE A 60 -7.50 0.10 7.67
CA ILE A 60 -7.30 0.31 9.11
C ILE A 60 -7.05 1.79 9.40
N ASN A 61 -7.16 2.19 10.67
CA ASN A 61 -6.76 3.49 11.18
C ASN A 61 -5.56 3.37 12.11
N TYR A 62 -4.64 4.33 12.05
CA TYR A 62 -3.59 4.51 13.05
C TYR A 62 -3.66 5.91 13.66
N ASN A 63 -3.33 6.01 14.94
CA ASN A 63 -3.26 7.30 15.64
C ASN A 63 -1.82 7.80 15.79
N ASP A 64 -0.83 6.97 15.41
CA ASP A 64 0.59 7.27 15.50
C ASP A 64 1.25 7.08 14.12
N GLU A 65 2.07 8.05 13.72
CA GLU A 65 2.89 7.98 12.52
C GLU A 65 3.90 6.80 12.58
N ASN A 66 4.33 6.40 13.78
CA ASN A 66 5.19 5.23 13.98
C ASN A 66 4.52 3.95 13.49
N ASP A 67 3.20 3.84 13.57
CA ASP A 67 2.49 2.66 13.08
C ASP A 67 2.44 2.63 11.54
N LEU A 68 2.41 3.78 10.87
CA LEU A 68 2.63 3.85 9.42
C LEU A 68 4.03 3.36 9.03
N ARG A 69 5.07 3.78 9.79
CA ARG A 69 6.45 3.31 9.57
C ARG A 69 6.56 1.79 9.75
N LYS A 70 5.96 1.25 10.81
CA LYS A 70 5.91 -0.20 11.07
C LYS A 70 5.20 -0.93 9.94
N LEU A 71 4.05 -0.44 9.48
CA LEU A 71 3.30 -1.02 8.37
C LEU A 71 4.16 -1.09 7.10
N VAL A 72 4.75 0.03 6.69
CA VAL A 72 5.58 0.09 5.47
C VAL A 72 6.79 -0.84 5.59
N ASN A 73 7.47 -0.86 6.74
CA ASN A 73 8.60 -1.75 6.98
C ASN A 73 8.20 -3.23 6.99
N ASN A 74 7.01 -3.56 7.53
CA ASN A 74 6.46 -4.91 7.53
C ASN A 74 6.14 -5.42 6.12
N ILE A 75 5.68 -4.54 5.23
CA ILE A 75 5.47 -4.87 3.82
C ILE A 75 6.82 -5.00 3.10
N LYS A 76 7.78 -4.12 3.42
CA LYS A 76 9.14 -4.16 2.87
C LYS A 76 9.88 -5.45 3.21
N SER A 77 9.75 -5.97 4.44
CA SER A 77 10.38 -7.24 4.81
C SER A 77 9.80 -8.45 4.05
N LYS A 78 8.59 -8.31 3.48
CA LYS A 78 7.90 -9.34 2.70
C LYS A 78 8.02 -9.16 1.18
N GLU A 79 8.83 -8.20 0.71
CA GLU A 79 8.94 -7.81 -0.70
C GLU A 79 9.23 -8.99 -1.62
N LYS A 80 10.13 -9.90 -1.22
CA LYS A 80 10.47 -11.09 -2.00
C LYS A 80 9.23 -11.96 -2.26
N ASN A 81 8.47 -12.27 -1.21
CA ASN A 81 7.24 -13.07 -1.31
C ASN A 81 6.21 -12.40 -2.21
N ILE A 82 6.09 -11.06 -2.12
CA ILE A 82 5.16 -10.29 -2.95
C ILE A 82 5.55 -10.37 -4.43
N LYS A 83 6.85 -10.26 -4.75
CA LYS A 83 7.37 -10.35 -6.12
C LYS A 83 7.19 -11.74 -6.74
N GLU A 84 7.10 -12.79 -5.94
CA GLU A 84 6.85 -14.16 -6.38
C GLU A 84 5.36 -14.43 -6.71
N LEU A 85 4.44 -13.55 -6.30
CA LEU A 85 3.01 -13.68 -6.61
C LEU A 85 2.73 -13.32 -8.08
N ASN A 86 1.82 -14.06 -8.70
CA ASN A 86 1.63 -14.05 -10.15
C ASN A 86 0.41 -13.26 -10.65
N ASN A 87 -0.34 -12.57 -9.78
CA ASN A 87 -1.31 -11.54 -10.17
C ASN A 87 -1.49 -10.47 -9.06
N LEU A 88 -1.99 -9.29 -9.41
CA LEU A 88 -2.24 -8.19 -8.47
C LEU A 88 -3.29 -8.53 -7.41
N GLU A 89 -4.29 -9.33 -7.75
CA GLU A 89 -5.35 -9.77 -6.83
C GLU A 89 -4.80 -10.61 -5.66
N LYS A 90 -3.88 -11.53 -5.93
CA LYS A 90 -3.20 -12.33 -4.90
C LYS A 90 -2.31 -11.45 -4.04
N ILE A 91 -1.63 -10.47 -4.64
CA ILE A 91 -0.82 -9.50 -3.92
C ILE A 91 -1.71 -8.68 -2.97
N GLU A 92 -2.83 -8.16 -3.47
CA GLU A 92 -3.81 -7.43 -2.67
C GLU A 92 -4.28 -8.27 -1.48
N LYS A 93 -4.72 -9.51 -1.71
CA LYS A 93 -5.10 -10.46 -0.65
C LYS A 93 -3.96 -10.71 0.36
N TYR A 94 -2.71 -10.80 -0.10
CA TYR A 94 -1.55 -11.00 0.75
C TYR A 94 -1.24 -9.77 1.63
N ILE A 95 -1.34 -8.56 1.06
CA ILE A 95 -1.19 -7.30 1.79
C ILE A 95 -2.30 -7.15 2.83
N LEU A 96 -3.55 -7.42 2.47
CA LEU A 96 -4.69 -7.38 3.40
C LEU A 96 -4.48 -8.29 4.61
N LYS A 97 -3.96 -9.50 4.39
CA LYS A 97 -3.58 -10.41 5.49
C LYS A 97 -2.44 -9.80 6.32
N THR A 98 -1.45 -9.19 5.70
CA THR A 98 -0.31 -8.58 6.41
C THR A 98 -0.72 -7.42 7.35
N ILE A 99 -1.83 -6.77 7.09
CA ILE A 99 -2.34 -5.62 7.89
C ILE A 99 -3.23 -6.08 9.05
N LYS A 100 -3.95 -7.19 8.88
CA LYS A 100 -4.91 -7.71 9.88
C LYS A 100 -4.28 -8.59 10.97
N TYR A 101 -2.95 -8.77 10.95
CA TYR A 101 -2.18 -9.56 11.92
C TYR A 101 -1.11 -8.70 12.60
#